data_AF-A0A3M9MGR8-F1
#
_entry.id   AF-A0A3M9MGR8-F1
#
_cell.length_a   1.000
_cell.length_b   1.000
_cell.length_c   1.000
_cell.angle_alpha   90.00
_cell.angle_beta   90.00
_cell.angle_gamma   90.00
#
_symmetry.space_group_name_H-M   'P 1'
#
loop_
_entity.id
_entity.type
_entity.pdbx_description
1 polymer ?
#
loop_
_entity_poly.entity_id
_entity_poly.type
_entity_poly.pdbx_seq_one_letter_code
_entity_poly.pdbx_strand_id
1 'polypeptide(L)'
;MKPNHISLYFLAFLFLALFLKPQSSVAHGGEKHPKKAKVAPVDSARLEPKPDGDTVVLKDMTPAEHAGHVADPGKVHASLAEFPHIHPLIVHFPIMLLMIAAAMQFVNILFGNKQLNWAVTILVLVGFVTAYAATHWSHPHTDGLTAHAELVLKEHDKYADYTIYLSGLGLLAQLLSVLALKGKRWSIAVAAVILIGAGYAVSMAGHYGAQLVHIEGVGPQGKYLEQHH
;
A
#
# COMPACT_ATOMS: atom_id res chain seq x y z
N MET A 1 -18.96 -34.49 -20.21
CA MET A 1 -17.49 -34.58 -20.06
C MET A 1 -17.13 -34.03 -18.69
N LYS A 2 -16.52 -34.85 -17.80
CA LYS A 2 -16.09 -34.39 -16.47
C LYS A 2 -14.84 -33.51 -16.64
N PRO A 3 -14.74 -32.34 -15.98
CA PRO A 3 -13.56 -31.49 -16.11
C PRO A 3 -12.37 -32.15 -15.40
N ASN A 4 -11.26 -32.33 -16.12
CA ASN A 4 -10.05 -32.94 -15.60
C ASN A 4 -9.40 -32.00 -14.56
N HIS A 5 -9.40 -32.42 -13.30
CA HIS A 5 -8.84 -31.68 -12.17
C HIS A 5 -7.36 -31.30 -12.38
N ILE A 6 -6.64 -32.05 -13.20
CA ILE A 6 -5.23 -31.83 -13.55
C ILE A 6 -5.02 -30.48 -14.24
N SER A 7 -5.95 -30.04 -15.11
CA SER A 7 -5.81 -28.77 -15.82
C SER A 7 -6.02 -27.56 -14.89
N LEU A 8 -6.81 -27.71 -13.83
CA LEU A 8 -7.07 -26.67 -12.85
C LEU A 8 -5.86 -26.41 -11.93
N TYR A 9 -5.17 -27.48 -11.50
CA TYR A 9 -3.93 -27.36 -10.72
C TYR A 9 -2.77 -26.84 -11.56
N PHE A 10 -2.71 -27.21 -12.84
CA PHE A 10 -1.68 -26.71 -13.75
C PHE A 10 -1.82 -25.21 -14.03
N LEU A 11 -3.06 -24.72 -14.19
CA LEU A 11 -3.32 -23.29 -14.37
C LEU A 11 -3.00 -22.49 -13.11
N ALA A 12 -3.37 -23.01 -11.93
CA ALA A 12 -3.05 -22.38 -10.65
C ALA A 12 -1.53 -22.33 -10.37
N PHE A 13 -0.80 -23.39 -10.72
CA PHE A 13 0.66 -23.45 -10.60
C PHE A 13 1.37 -22.49 -11.57
N LEU A 14 0.93 -22.43 -12.83
CA LEU A 14 1.49 -21.52 -13.83
C LEU A 14 1.26 -20.04 -13.45
N PHE A 15 0.13 -19.74 -12.82
CA PHE A 15 -0.19 -18.38 -12.37
C PHE A 15 0.59 -17.99 -11.11
N LEU A 16 0.77 -18.90 -10.14
CA LEU A 16 1.62 -18.68 -8.97
C LEU A 16 3.09 -18.43 -9.37
N ALA A 17 3.58 -19.14 -10.39
CA ALA A 17 4.95 -18.98 -10.90
C ALA A 17 5.18 -17.62 -11.61
N LEU A 18 4.13 -16.93 -12.08
CA LEU A 18 4.25 -15.60 -12.67
C LEU A 18 4.47 -14.49 -11.62
N PHE A 19 4.07 -14.72 -10.36
CA PHE A 19 4.26 -13.77 -9.25
C PHE A 19 5.56 -14.00 -8.44
N LEU A 20 6.24 -15.14 -8.63
CA LEU A 20 7.52 -15.44 -7.96
C LEU A 20 8.76 -14.99 -8.75
N LYS A 21 8.62 -14.26 -9.86
CA LYS A 21 9.80 -13.76 -10.56
C LYS A 21 10.44 -12.61 -9.77
N PRO A 22 11.70 -12.73 -9.30
CA PRO A 22 12.40 -11.59 -8.74
C PRO A 22 12.53 -10.51 -9.83
N GLN A 23 12.12 -9.28 -9.51
CA GLN A 23 12.42 -8.13 -10.36
C GLN A 23 13.94 -7.93 -10.34
N SER A 24 14.61 -8.30 -11.42
CA SER A 24 16.01 -7.96 -11.63
C SER A 24 16.12 -6.45 -11.78
N SER A 25 16.65 -5.78 -10.77
CA SER A 25 17.04 -4.37 -10.83
C SER A 25 18.12 -4.22 -11.92
N VAL A 26 17.79 -3.54 -13.01
CA VAL A 26 18.79 -3.08 -13.99
C VAL A 26 19.54 -1.92 -13.35
N ALA A 27 20.70 -2.22 -12.77
CA ALA A 27 21.65 -1.21 -12.34
C ALA A 27 22.46 -0.74 -13.55
N HIS A 28 22.15 0.46 -14.06
CA HIS A 28 23.00 1.19 -14.99
C HIS A 28 23.78 2.25 -14.21
N GLY A 29 25.12 2.19 -14.27
CA GLY A 29 25.98 3.18 -13.62
C GLY A 29 27.46 2.83 -13.77
N GLY A 30 27.92 2.61 -15.00
CA GLY A 30 29.33 2.44 -15.30
C GLY A 30 29.99 3.79 -15.54
N GLU A 31 30.51 4.43 -14.50
CA GLU A 31 31.48 5.52 -14.64
C GLU A 31 32.79 5.17 -13.92
N LYS A 32 33.88 5.33 -14.67
CA LYS A 32 35.25 4.99 -14.28
C LYS A 32 35.88 6.19 -13.58
N HIS A 33 36.24 6.05 -12.31
CA HIS A 33 37.08 7.04 -11.62
C HIS A 33 38.57 6.83 -11.94
N PRO A 34 39.34 7.88 -12.31
CA PRO A 34 40.79 7.79 -12.45
C PRO A 34 41.54 7.80 -11.09
N LYS A 35 42.79 7.35 -11.17
CA LYS A 35 43.66 6.81 -10.12
C LYS A 35 44.03 7.74 -8.95
N LYS A 36 44.20 7.10 -7.78
CA LYS A 36 44.77 7.63 -6.52
C LYS A 36 46.15 8.27 -6.71
N ALA A 37 46.35 9.45 -6.11
CA ALA A 37 47.65 10.03 -5.83
C ALA A 37 48.09 9.75 -4.38
N LYS A 38 49.41 9.74 -4.19
CA LYS A 38 50.18 9.17 -3.06
C LYS A 38 49.98 9.86 -1.71
N VAL A 39 50.11 9.06 -0.66
CA VAL A 39 50.22 9.45 0.76
C VAL A 39 51.62 9.98 1.06
N ALA A 40 51.71 11.08 1.83
CA ALA A 40 52.92 11.56 2.50
C ALA A 40 52.70 11.53 4.03
N PRO A 41 53.77 11.41 4.86
CA PRO A 41 53.68 10.92 6.22
C PRO A 41 53.23 11.96 7.25
N VAL A 42 52.67 11.42 8.34
CA VAL A 42 52.06 12.09 9.50
C VAL A 42 53.07 12.95 10.27
N ASP A 43 52.68 14.20 10.56
CA ASP A 43 53.24 14.97 11.68
C ASP A 43 52.17 15.15 12.76
N SER A 44 52.54 14.81 13.99
CA SER A 44 51.68 14.78 15.16
C SER A 44 51.57 16.17 15.76
N ALA A 45 50.45 16.86 15.54
CA ALA A 45 50.07 18.03 16.33
C ALA A 45 48.55 18.09 16.49
N ARG A 46 48.13 17.93 17.75
CA ARG A 46 46.81 18.12 18.34
C ARG A 46 45.94 19.17 17.62
N LEU A 47 44.88 18.73 16.96
CA LEU A 47 43.76 19.57 16.52
C LEU A 47 42.45 18.84 16.86
N GLU A 48 41.58 19.58 17.53
CA GLU A 48 40.26 19.18 18.01
C GLU A 48 39.36 18.62 16.88
N PRO A 49 38.47 17.66 17.16
CA PRO A 49 37.58 17.11 16.14
C PRO A 49 36.56 18.18 15.74
N LYS A 50 36.73 18.73 14.55
CA LYS A 50 35.71 19.49 13.83
C LYS A 50 34.64 18.48 13.37
N PRO A 51 33.37 18.59 13.79
CA PRO A 51 32.32 17.75 13.23
C PRO A 51 32.02 18.29 11.83
N ASP A 52 32.47 17.55 10.83
CA ASP A 52 31.94 17.64 9.48
C ASP A 52 30.56 16.97 9.50
N GLY A 53 29.55 17.78 9.77
CA GLY A 53 28.16 17.38 9.76
C GLY A 53 27.40 18.50 9.07
N ASP A 54 26.80 18.19 7.93
CA ASP A 54 25.69 18.96 7.35
C ASP A 54 24.44 18.84 8.25
N THR A 55 24.61 19.11 9.54
CA THR A 55 23.53 19.29 10.49
C THR A 55 23.17 20.76 10.43
N VAL A 56 22.12 21.07 9.67
CA VAL A 56 21.43 22.34 9.82
C VAL A 56 20.90 22.36 11.25
N VAL A 57 21.62 23.04 12.14
CA VAL A 57 21.15 23.36 13.49
C VAL A 57 19.99 24.34 13.31
N LEU A 58 18.77 23.81 13.24
CA LEU A 58 17.55 24.59 13.31
C LEU A 58 17.42 25.12 14.74
N LYS A 59 18.02 26.28 14.99
CA LYS A 59 17.70 27.12 16.13
C LYS A 59 16.33 27.74 15.88
N ASP A 60 15.44 27.57 16.85
CA ASP A 60 14.14 28.23 16.99
C ASP A 60 13.00 27.71 16.10
N MET A 61 12.31 26.64 16.53
CA MET A 61 10.94 26.37 16.07
C MET A 61 10.04 25.93 17.23
N THR A 62 9.09 26.79 17.57
CA THR A 62 8.06 26.54 18.59
C THR A 62 6.99 25.56 18.07
N PRO A 63 6.41 24.68 18.91
CA PRO A 63 5.41 23.65 18.55
C PRO A 63 4.03 24.16 18.05
N ALA A 64 3.93 25.37 17.51
CA ALA A 64 2.68 26.14 17.47
C ALA A 64 1.65 25.70 16.40
N GLU A 65 2.01 24.91 15.39
CA GLU A 65 1.09 24.67 14.25
C GLU A 65 0.08 23.54 14.46
N HIS A 66 0.17 22.79 15.56
CA HIS A 66 -0.87 21.84 16.00
C HIS A 66 -1.63 22.28 17.26
N ALA A 67 -1.31 23.46 17.80
CA ALA A 67 -1.88 23.99 19.04
C ALA A 67 -3.27 24.66 18.88
N GLY A 68 -3.96 24.45 17.75
CA GLY A 68 -5.27 25.04 17.50
C GLY A 68 -6.43 24.32 18.20
N HIS A 69 -6.26 23.06 18.58
CA HIS A 69 -7.28 22.30 19.30
C HIS A 69 -6.97 22.30 20.80
N VAL A 70 -7.61 23.21 21.52
CA VAL A 70 -7.68 23.12 22.98
C VAL A 70 -8.47 21.86 23.31
N ALA A 71 -7.81 20.87 23.92
CA ALA A 71 -8.50 19.68 24.41
C ALA A 71 -9.58 20.11 25.41
N ASP A 72 -10.85 19.91 25.05
CA ASP A 72 -11.98 20.16 25.94
C ASP A 72 -12.17 18.92 26.83
N PRO A 73 -11.83 18.98 28.13
CA PRO A 73 -11.95 17.84 29.04
C PRO A 73 -13.42 17.38 29.23
N GLY A 74 -14.40 18.18 28.79
CA GLY A 74 -15.82 17.82 28.78
C GLY A 74 -16.31 17.14 27.50
N LYS A 75 -15.50 17.09 26.43
CA LYS A 75 -15.85 16.45 25.15
C LYS A 75 -14.86 15.35 24.79
N VAL A 76 -15.34 14.11 24.93
CA VAL A 76 -14.55 12.90 24.60
C VAL A 76 -14.65 12.53 23.12
N HIS A 77 -15.64 13.03 22.40
CA HIS A 77 -15.91 12.68 21.00
C HIS A 77 -15.63 13.86 20.07
N ALA A 78 -14.75 13.64 19.08
CA ALA A 78 -14.58 14.54 17.95
C ALA A 78 -15.71 14.32 16.93
N SER A 79 -16.22 15.40 16.36
CA SER A 79 -17.17 15.39 15.24
C SER A 79 -16.45 15.16 13.91
N LEU A 80 -17.15 14.67 12.88
CA LEU A 80 -16.56 14.45 11.56
C LEU A 80 -15.97 15.73 10.93
N ALA A 81 -16.50 16.90 11.29
CA ALA A 81 -16.03 18.20 10.81
C ALA A 81 -14.69 18.64 11.42
N GLU A 82 -14.25 18.02 12.51
CA GLU A 82 -12.98 18.33 13.19
C GLU A 82 -11.80 17.56 12.57
N PHE A 83 -12.05 16.64 11.64
CA PHE A 83 -10.99 15.95 10.89
C PHE A 83 -10.73 16.68 9.57
N PRO A 84 -9.59 17.37 9.39
CA PRO A 84 -9.26 18.05 8.13
C PRO A 84 -9.16 17.07 6.95
N HIS A 85 -8.87 15.79 7.23
CA HIS A 85 -8.90 14.71 6.26
C HIS A 85 -9.64 13.49 6.84
N ILE A 86 -10.81 13.16 6.28
CA ILE A 86 -11.54 11.92 6.57
C ILE A 86 -10.90 10.67 5.94
N HIS A 87 -9.83 10.87 5.16
CA HIS A 87 -9.13 9.87 4.37
C HIS A 87 -8.82 8.58 5.16
N PRO A 88 -8.25 8.63 6.39
CA PRO A 88 -7.98 7.41 7.16
C PRO A 88 -9.24 6.59 7.46
N LEU A 89 -10.39 7.24 7.65
CA LEU A 89 -11.64 6.57 8.02
C LEU A 89 -12.25 5.82 6.83
N ILE A 90 -12.07 6.35 5.63
CA ILE A 90 -12.60 5.76 4.38
C ILE A 90 -11.64 4.71 3.82
N VAL A 91 -10.32 4.87 3.98
CA VAL A 91 -9.30 3.98 3.36
C VAL A 91 -9.12 2.64 4.07
N HIS A 92 -9.39 2.54 5.38
CA HIS A 92 -9.25 1.26 6.11
C HIS A 92 -10.35 0.26 5.78
N PHE A 93 -11.52 0.75 5.38
CA PHE A 93 -12.67 -0.06 5.02
C PHE A 93 -12.43 -0.94 3.77
N PRO A 94 -11.92 -0.42 2.63
CA PRO A 94 -11.56 -1.24 1.48
C PRO A 94 -10.46 -2.26 1.77
N ILE A 95 -9.44 -1.92 2.58
CA ILE A 95 -8.37 -2.86 2.96
C ILE A 95 -8.98 -4.12 3.58
N MET A 96 -9.82 -3.96 4.60
CA MET A 96 -10.42 -5.10 5.29
C MET A 96 -11.39 -5.87 4.40
N LEU A 97 -12.27 -5.18 3.65
CA LEU A 97 -13.27 -5.85 2.83
C LEU A 97 -12.66 -6.65 1.68
N LEU A 98 -11.66 -6.10 0.98
CA LEU A 98 -11.01 -6.81 -0.13
C LEU A 98 -10.17 -8.00 0.38
N MET A 99 -9.52 -7.87 1.54
CA MET A 99 -8.82 -8.98 2.17
C MET A 99 -9.76 -10.10 2.62
N ILE A 100 -10.88 -9.77 3.24
CA ILE A 100 -11.91 -10.75 3.63
C ILE A 100 -12.52 -11.38 2.37
N ALA A 101 -12.80 -10.60 1.33
CA ALA A 101 -13.30 -11.12 0.06
C ALA A 101 -12.32 -12.12 -0.58
N ALA A 102 -11.02 -11.81 -0.60
CA ALA A 102 -10.00 -12.72 -1.11
C ALA A 102 -9.93 -14.03 -0.30
N ALA A 103 -9.95 -13.94 1.03
CA ALA A 103 -9.95 -15.11 1.92
C ALA A 103 -11.22 -15.97 1.75
N MET A 104 -12.40 -15.34 1.72
CA MET A 104 -13.67 -16.03 1.48
C MET A 104 -13.73 -16.64 0.09
N GLN A 105 -13.17 -15.99 -0.92
CA GLN A 105 -13.14 -16.53 -2.27
C GLN A 105 -12.20 -17.75 -2.36
N PHE A 106 -11.08 -17.75 -1.64
CA PHE A 106 -10.23 -18.93 -1.50
C PHE A 106 -10.99 -20.11 -0.89
N VAL A 107 -11.71 -19.88 0.20
CA VAL A 107 -12.61 -20.88 0.83
C VAL A 107 -13.67 -21.35 -0.16
N ASN A 108 -14.24 -20.44 -0.94
CA ASN A 108 -15.28 -20.72 -1.91
C ASN A 108 -14.80 -21.59 -3.09
N ILE A 109 -13.50 -21.57 -3.44
CA ILE A 109 -12.93 -22.54 -4.41
C ILE A 109 -13.10 -23.98 -3.89
N LEU A 110 -12.91 -24.20 -2.59
CA LEU A 110 -12.96 -25.53 -1.97
C LEU A 110 -14.40 -26.05 -1.85
N PHE A 111 -15.33 -25.20 -1.44
CA PHE A 111 -16.71 -25.61 -1.15
C PHE A 111 -17.69 -25.36 -2.29
N GLY A 112 -17.43 -24.40 -3.19
CA GLY A 112 -18.29 -24.08 -4.33
C GLY A 112 -19.72 -23.67 -3.95
N ASN A 113 -19.87 -22.98 -2.82
CA ASN A 113 -21.17 -22.68 -2.22
C ASN A 113 -21.78 -21.41 -2.84
N LYS A 114 -23.08 -21.45 -3.19
CA LYS A 114 -23.77 -20.34 -3.85
C LYS A 114 -23.91 -19.11 -2.94
N GLN A 115 -24.14 -19.31 -1.66
CA GLN A 115 -24.22 -18.26 -0.65
C GLN A 115 -22.86 -17.59 -0.47
N LEU A 116 -21.76 -18.36 -0.43
CA LEU A 116 -20.40 -17.80 -0.38
C LEU A 116 -20.08 -16.97 -1.63
N ASN A 117 -20.48 -17.46 -2.81
CA ASN A 117 -20.32 -16.70 -4.05
C ASN A 117 -20.96 -15.30 -3.98
N TRP A 118 -22.22 -15.21 -3.53
CA TRP A 118 -22.91 -13.93 -3.37
C TRP A 118 -22.32 -13.06 -2.26
N ALA A 119 -21.92 -13.67 -1.13
CA ALA A 119 -21.26 -12.95 -0.05
C ALA A 119 -19.96 -12.29 -0.54
N VAL A 120 -19.13 -13.02 -1.30
CA VAL A 120 -17.93 -12.46 -1.93
C VAL A 120 -18.29 -11.35 -2.91
N THR A 121 -19.33 -11.53 -3.75
CA THR A 121 -19.76 -10.47 -4.68
C THR A 121 -20.07 -9.16 -3.95
N ILE A 122 -20.80 -9.22 -2.83
CA ILE A 122 -21.15 -8.04 -2.05
C ILE A 122 -19.90 -7.41 -1.42
N LEU A 123 -19.02 -8.23 -0.82
CA LEU A 123 -17.79 -7.74 -0.19
C LEU A 123 -16.88 -7.05 -1.21
N VAL A 124 -16.69 -7.64 -2.40
CA VAL A 124 -15.90 -7.04 -3.47
C VAL A 124 -16.56 -5.78 -4.01
N LEU A 125 -17.89 -5.76 -4.17
CA LEU A 125 -18.60 -4.57 -4.64
C LEU A 125 -18.38 -3.40 -3.69
N VAL A 126 -18.61 -3.60 -2.39
CA VAL A 126 -18.43 -2.55 -1.38
C VAL A 126 -16.96 -2.17 -1.25
N GLY A 127 -16.05 -3.16 -1.27
CA GLY A 127 -14.61 -2.93 -1.25
C GLY A 127 -14.12 -2.11 -2.46
N PHE A 128 -14.59 -2.41 -3.66
CA PHE A 128 -14.27 -1.67 -4.88
C PHE A 128 -14.79 -0.23 -4.82
N VAL A 129 -16.07 -0.04 -4.46
CA VAL A 129 -16.68 1.31 -4.37
C VAL A 129 -15.96 2.17 -3.34
N THR A 130 -15.60 1.60 -2.19
CA THR A 130 -14.88 2.34 -1.16
C THR A 130 -13.41 2.59 -1.51
N ALA A 131 -12.74 1.66 -2.21
CA ALA A 131 -11.39 1.89 -2.74
C ALA A 131 -11.40 3.03 -3.78
N TYR A 132 -12.38 3.01 -4.69
CA TYR A 132 -12.56 4.07 -5.68
C TYR A 132 -12.81 5.44 -5.02
N ALA A 133 -13.69 5.47 -4.01
CA ALA A 133 -13.96 6.68 -3.23
C ALA A 133 -12.70 7.19 -2.51
N ALA A 134 -11.92 6.29 -1.91
CA ALA A 134 -10.68 6.62 -1.22
C ALA A 134 -9.69 7.33 -2.16
N THR A 135 -9.48 6.78 -3.36
CA THR A 135 -8.51 7.30 -4.34
C THR A 135 -8.98 8.55 -5.07
N HIS A 136 -10.28 8.76 -5.29
CA HIS A 136 -10.73 9.90 -6.11
C HIS A 136 -11.39 11.02 -5.33
N TRP A 137 -12.02 10.74 -4.18
CA TRP A 137 -12.74 11.76 -3.41
C TRP A 137 -11.97 12.27 -2.21
N SER A 138 -10.96 11.52 -1.76
CA SER A 138 -10.24 11.84 -0.53
C SER A 138 -8.72 11.82 -0.66
N HIS A 139 -8.17 11.79 -1.88
CA HIS A 139 -6.72 11.74 -2.10
C HIS A 139 -6.04 13.02 -1.58
N PRO A 140 -5.11 12.91 -0.61
CA PRO A 140 -4.41 14.08 -0.08
C PRO A 140 -3.42 14.64 -1.10
N HIS A 141 -3.48 15.95 -1.35
CA HIS A 141 -2.40 16.64 -2.07
C HIS A 141 -1.24 16.89 -1.12
N THR A 142 -0.06 16.35 -1.46
CA THR A 142 1.19 16.52 -0.69
C THR A 142 2.17 17.35 -1.49
N ASP A 143 2.71 18.41 -0.88
CA ASP A 143 3.74 19.28 -1.46
C ASP A 143 4.99 19.33 -0.58
N GLY A 144 6.14 19.64 -1.18
CA GLY A 144 7.40 19.84 -0.44
C GLY A 144 8.02 18.57 0.16
N LEU A 145 7.74 17.42 -0.46
CA LEU A 145 8.29 16.12 -0.07
C LEU A 145 9.80 16.02 -0.35
N THR A 146 10.49 15.20 0.44
CA THR A 146 11.87 14.79 0.08
C THR A 146 11.81 13.93 -1.19
N ALA A 147 12.93 13.87 -1.93
CA ALA A 147 13.02 13.04 -3.13
C ALA A 147 12.71 11.56 -2.84
N HIS A 148 13.03 11.06 -1.64
CA HIS A 148 12.71 9.69 -1.26
C HIS A 148 11.23 9.51 -0.93
N ALA A 149 10.63 10.42 -0.16
CA ALA A 149 9.21 10.38 0.17
C ALA A 149 8.32 10.43 -1.08
N GLU A 150 8.72 11.17 -2.11
CA GLU A 150 8.01 11.20 -3.40
C GLU A 150 8.05 9.84 -4.12
N LEU A 151 9.17 9.11 -4.07
CA LEU A 151 9.27 7.75 -4.62
C LEU A 151 8.35 6.78 -3.87
N VAL A 152 8.30 6.87 -2.53
CA VAL A 152 7.42 6.04 -1.70
C VAL A 152 5.95 6.36 -1.98
N LEU A 153 5.61 7.64 -2.13
CA LEU A 153 4.25 8.06 -2.49
C LEU A 153 3.83 7.52 -3.86
N LYS A 154 4.73 7.58 -4.84
CA LYS A 154 4.48 7.01 -6.17
C LYS A 154 4.23 5.50 -6.12
N GLU A 155 4.95 4.78 -5.26
CA GLU A 155 4.70 3.35 -5.05
C GLU A 155 3.34 3.10 -4.35
N HIS A 156 3.01 3.89 -3.32
CA HIS A 156 1.69 3.86 -2.68
C HIS A 156 0.56 4.05 -3.69
N ASP A 157 0.63 5.10 -4.50
CA ASP A 157 -0.38 5.43 -5.52
C ASP A 157 -0.49 4.35 -6.59
N LYS A 158 0.64 3.80 -7.05
CA LYS A 158 0.65 2.68 -8.01
C LYS A 158 -0.11 1.47 -7.47
N TYR A 159 0.09 1.10 -6.20
CA TYR A 159 -0.60 -0.03 -5.59
C TYR A 159 -2.06 0.29 -5.25
N ALA A 160 -2.40 1.55 -4.96
CA ALA A 160 -3.77 2.00 -4.84
C ALA A 160 -4.52 1.87 -6.17
N ASP A 161 -3.91 2.26 -7.29
CA ASP A 161 -4.45 2.06 -8.64
C ASP A 161 -4.63 0.57 -8.96
N TYR A 162 -3.62 -0.25 -8.69
CA TYR A 162 -3.74 -1.70 -8.85
C TYR A 162 -4.86 -2.30 -8.01
N THR A 163 -5.09 -1.78 -6.80
CA THR A 163 -6.22 -2.19 -5.96
C THR A 163 -7.54 -1.92 -6.66
N ILE A 164 -7.74 -0.73 -7.23
CA ILE A 164 -8.97 -0.37 -7.96
C ILE A 164 -9.14 -1.24 -9.21
N TYR A 165 -8.10 -1.35 -10.04
CA TYR A 165 -8.20 -2.13 -11.28
C TYR A 165 -8.46 -3.61 -11.02
N LEU A 166 -7.76 -4.21 -10.05
CA LEU A 166 -7.93 -5.64 -9.73
C LEU A 166 -9.24 -5.91 -9.00
N SER A 167 -9.68 -5.03 -8.10
CA SER A 167 -10.99 -5.20 -7.44
C SER A 167 -12.15 -4.98 -8.41
N GLY A 168 -12.04 -4.03 -9.36
CA GLY A 168 -13.02 -3.85 -10.42
C GLY A 168 -13.07 -5.03 -11.39
N LEU A 169 -11.91 -5.52 -11.84
CA LEU A 169 -11.82 -6.73 -12.67
C LEU A 169 -12.31 -7.97 -11.90
N GLY A 170 -11.98 -8.07 -10.62
CA GLY A 170 -12.43 -9.14 -9.73
C GLY A 170 -13.94 -9.13 -9.54
N LEU A 171 -14.55 -7.95 -9.39
CA LEU A 171 -16.00 -7.77 -9.33
C LEU A 171 -16.67 -8.23 -10.61
N LEU A 172 -16.14 -7.82 -11.78
CA LEU A 172 -16.65 -8.26 -13.07
C LEU A 172 -16.55 -9.78 -13.22
N ALA A 173 -15.38 -10.36 -12.92
CA ALA A 173 -15.15 -11.80 -12.95
C ALA A 173 -16.11 -12.55 -12.01
N GLN A 174 -16.37 -12.00 -10.81
CA GLN A 174 -17.29 -12.59 -9.85
C GLN A 174 -18.75 -12.51 -10.33
N LEU A 175 -19.18 -11.37 -10.87
CA LEU A 175 -20.52 -11.22 -11.46
C LEU A 175 -20.73 -12.18 -12.63
N LEU A 176 -19.75 -12.30 -13.53
CA LEU A 176 -19.80 -13.27 -14.63
C LEU A 176 -19.81 -14.71 -14.11
N SER A 177 -19.01 -15.01 -13.09
CA SER A 177 -18.99 -16.33 -12.44
C SER A 177 -20.38 -16.70 -11.92
N VAL A 178 -21.05 -15.79 -11.20
CA VAL A 178 -22.36 -16.04 -10.58
C VAL A 178 -23.52 -16.02 -11.58
N LEU A 179 -23.57 -15.02 -12.46
CA LEU A 179 -24.73 -14.78 -13.33
C LEU A 179 -24.67 -15.58 -14.64
N ALA A 180 -23.54 -15.53 -15.35
CA ALA A 180 -23.40 -16.16 -16.67
C ALA A 180 -22.91 -17.62 -16.57
N LEU A 181 -21.92 -17.86 -15.71
CA LEU A 181 -21.25 -19.14 -15.60
C LEU A 181 -21.82 -20.03 -14.48
N LYS A 182 -22.85 -19.54 -13.76
CA LYS A 182 -23.61 -20.26 -12.74
C LYS A 182 -22.75 -20.90 -11.64
N GLY A 183 -21.64 -20.26 -11.27
CA GLY A 183 -20.74 -20.68 -10.21
C GLY A 183 -19.88 -21.90 -10.56
N LYS A 184 -19.50 -22.08 -11.84
CA LYS A 184 -18.55 -23.14 -12.23
C LYS A 184 -17.24 -22.98 -11.45
N ARG A 185 -16.67 -24.09 -10.96
CA ARG A 185 -15.44 -24.06 -10.14
C ARG A 185 -14.27 -23.32 -10.79
N TRP A 186 -14.09 -23.46 -12.10
CA TRP A 186 -13.02 -22.77 -12.82
C TRP A 186 -13.23 -21.25 -12.84
N SER A 187 -14.47 -20.75 -12.95
CA SER A 187 -14.76 -19.31 -12.95
C SER A 187 -14.60 -18.71 -11.57
N ILE A 188 -14.96 -19.46 -10.53
CA ILE A 188 -14.65 -19.11 -9.13
C ILE A 188 -13.13 -19.03 -8.93
N ALA A 189 -12.37 -19.99 -9.44
CA ALA A 189 -10.91 -19.98 -9.34
C ALA A 189 -10.26 -18.80 -10.07
N VAL A 190 -10.74 -18.44 -11.27
CA VAL A 190 -10.27 -17.23 -11.98
C VAL A 190 -10.55 -15.97 -11.17
N ALA A 191 -11.78 -15.80 -10.66
CA ALA A 191 -12.12 -14.66 -9.81
C ALA A 191 -11.27 -14.63 -8.52
N ALA A 192 -10.98 -15.80 -7.93
CA ALA A 192 -10.13 -15.90 -6.75
C ALA A 192 -8.72 -15.40 -6.99
N VAL A 193 -8.09 -15.80 -8.10
CA VAL A 193 -6.73 -15.36 -8.44
C VAL A 193 -6.67 -13.84 -8.58
N ILE A 194 -7.66 -13.23 -9.24
CA ILE A 194 -7.73 -11.78 -9.42
C ILE A 194 -7.92 -11.07 -8.07
N LEU A 195 -8.83 -11.58 -7.23
CA LEU A 195 -9.11 -11.00 -5.91
C LEU A 195 -7.97 -11.17 -4.91
N ILE A 196 -7.21 -12.26 -4.98
CA ILE A 196 -5.96 -12.43 -4.22
C ILE A 196 -4.94 -11.38 -4.68
N GLY A 197 -4.84 -11.13 -5.99
CA GLY A 197 -4.04 -10.04 -6.52
C GLY A 197 -4.47 -8.67 -5.98
N ALA A 198 -5.78 -8.40 -5.91
CA ALA A 198 -6.32 -7.18 -5.31
C ALA A 198 -5.97 -7.07 -3.81
N GLY A 199 -6.09 -8.18 -3.06
CA GLY A 199 -5.70 -8.26 -1.66
C GLY A 199 -4.21 -7.97 -1.43
N TYR A 200 -3.35 -8.51 -2.31
CA TYR A 200 -1.92 -8.19 -2.29
C TYR A 200 -1.66 -6.71 -2.59
N ALA A 201 -2.27 -6.17 -3.66
CA ALA A 201 -2.10 -4.77 -4.04
C ALA A 201 -2.51 -3.82 -2.91
N VAL A 202 -3.66 -4.07 -2.26
CA VAL A 202 -4.13 -3.21 -1.17
C VAL A 202 -3.25 -3.32 0.08
N SER A 203 -2.68 -4.51 0.32
CA SER A 203 -1.70 -4.71 1.40
C SER A 203 -0.40 -3.92 1.14
N MET A 204 0.07 -3.89 -0.11
CA MET A 204 1.24 -3.10 -0.50
C MET A 204 0.97 -1.59 -0.44
N ALA A 205 -0.21 -1.14 -0.88
CA ALA A 205 -0.62 0.25 -0.72
C ALA A 205 -0.62 0.65 0.78
N GLY A 206 -1.18 -0.21 1.64
CA GLY A 206 -1.12 -0.02 3.09
C GLY A 206 0.30 0.00 3.65
N HIS A 207 1.19 -0.86 3.16
CA HIS A 207 2.60 -0.90 3.56
C HIS A 207 3.33 0.41 3.24
N TYR A 208 3.24 0.90 2.00
CA TYR A 208 3.85 2.18 1.63
C TYR A 208 3.15 3.36 2.31
N GLY A 209 1.85 3.26 2.57
CA GLY A 209 1.12 4.25 3.36
C GLY A 209 1.64 4.34 4.80
N ALA A 210 1.91 3.21 5.44
CA ALA A 210 2.54 3.17 6.76
C ALA A 210 3.98 3.71 6.74
N GLN A 211 4.75 3.42 5.69
CA GLN A 211 6.09 4.00 5.49
C GLN A 211 6.02 5.52 5.34
N LEU A 212 5.09 6.04 4.53
CA LEU A 212 4.88 7.48 4.38
C LEU A 212 4.64 8.15 5.73
N VAL A 213 3.72 7.62 6.53
CA VAL A 213 3.35 8.22 7.81
C VAL A 213 4.46 8.08 8.87
N HIS A 214 5.05 6.89 9.00
CA HIS A 214 5.91 6.55 10.14
C HIS A 214 7.41 6.66 9.87
N ILE A 215 7.86 6.69 8.62
CA ILE A 215 9.30 6.77 8.26
C ILE A 215 9.57 8.08 7.52
N GLU A 216 8.79 8.38 6.48
CA GLU A 216 8.99 9.59 5.67
C GLU A 216 8.38 10.85 6.32
N GLY A 217 7.55 10.67 7.35
CA GLY A 217 6.85 11.76 8.00
C GLY A 217 5.97 12.52 7.02
N VAL A 218 5.04 11.82 6.34
CA VAL A 218 4.05 12.37 5.42
C VAL A 218 2.65 11.92 5.85
N GLY A 219 1.81 12.85 6.29
CA GLY A 219 0.43 12.58 6.72
C GLY A 219 0.01 13.45 7.91
N PRO A 220 -1.16 13.19 8.55
CA PRO A 220 -1.65 14.01 9.65
C PRO A 220 -0.73 14.00 10.89
N GLN A 221 0.22 13.08 10.96
CA GLN A 221 1.29 13.02 11.97
C GLN A 221 2.69 13.22 11.35
N GLY A 222 2.76 13.36 10.03
CA GLY A 222 3.98 13.34 9.24
C GLY A 222 4.44 14.74 8.88
N LYS A 223 5.25 15.29 9.80
CA LYS A 223 6.34 16.31 9.74
C LYS A 223 6.78 16.70 11.19
N TYR A 224 6.17 16.11 12.23
CA TYR A 224 6.26 16.50 13.65
C TYR A 224 6.32 15.35 14.68
N LEU A 225 7.12 14.29 14.50
CA LEU A 225 7.31 13.31 15.58
C LEU A 225 8.77 12.86 15.68
N GLU A 226 9.37 13.12 16.86
CA GLU A 226 10.67 12.62 17.30
C GLU A 226 10.64 11.08 17.35
N GLN A 227 11.67 10.44 16.80
CA GLN A 227 11.93 9.02 17.02
C GLN A 227 13.15 8.89 17.91
N HIS A 228 12.91 8.78 19.22
CA HIS A 228 13.96 8.48 20.20
C HIS A 228 14.35 7.00 20.11
N HIS A 229 15.67 6.76 20.05
CA HIS A 229 16.30 5.60 20.67
C HIS A 229 17.47 6.08 21.53
#